data_AF-A0A7W4CH66-F1
#
_entry.id   AF-A0A7W4CH66-F1
#
_cell.length_a   1.000
_cell.length_b   1.000
_cell.length_c   1.000
_cell.angle_alpha   90.00
_cell.angle_beta   90.00
_cell.angle_gamma   90.00
#
_symmetry.space_group_name_H-M   'P 1'
#
loop_
_entity.id
_entity.type
_entity.pdbx_description
1 polymer ?
#
loop_
_entity_poly.entity_id
_entity_poly.type
_entity_poly.pdbx_seq_one_letter_code
_entity_poly.pdbx_strand_id
1 'polypeptide(L)'
;MAEVQAIKDDDTIRLIGHLLAIRCNPQMADVWHIGLNLALRISDLLAIRFEDINDDRLIIRESKTGKLANIQLNTKAREHIAKVR
;
A
#
# COMPACT_ATOMS: atom_id res chain seq x y z
N MET A 1 -15.32 20.88 2.63
CA MET A 1 -14.56 19.65 2.32
C MET A 1 -13.09 20.02 2.32
N ALA A 2 -12.25 19.34 3.11
CA ALA A 2 -10.81 19.53 2.99
C ALA A 2 -10.37 18.92 1.66
N GLU A 3 -9.75 19.70 0.78
CA GLU A 3 -9.16 19.19 -0.44
C GLU A 3 -7.93 18.35 -0.09
N VAL A 4 -7.87 17.13 -0.63
CA VAL A 4 -6.72 16.26 -0.47
C VAL A 4 -5.74 16.60 -1.59
N GLN A 5 -4.58 17.15 -1.22
CA GLN A 5 -3.51 17.47 -2.15
C GLN A 5 -2.61 16.25 -2.34
N ALA A 6 -2.31 15.92 -3.60
CA ALA A 6 -1.37 14.86 -3.91
C ALA A 6 0.07 15.27 -3.55
N ILE A 7 0.87 14.31 -3.10
CA ILE A 7 2.30 14.51 -2.88
C ILE A 7 2.97 14.61 -4.25
N LYS A 8 3.78 15.65 -4.44
CA LYS A 8 4.45 15.94 -5.73
C LYS A 8 5.95 15.66 -5.72
N ASP A 9 6.50 15.34 -4.55
CA ASP A 9 7.94 15.29 -4.29
C ASP A 9 8.34 13.98 -3.62
N ASP A 10 9.40 13.38 -4.12
CA ASP A 10 9.91 12.09 -3.66
C ASP A 10 10.54 12.16 -2.27
N ASP A 11 11.12 13.31 -1.87
CA ASP A 11 11.66 13.50 -0.53
C ASP A 11 10.54 13.48 0.52
N THR A 12 9.40 14.08 0.18
CA THR A 12 8.19 14.02 1.01
C THR A 12 7.70 12.59 1.19
N ILE A 13 7.72 11.78 0.13
CA ILE A 13 7.37 10.35 0.19
C ILE A 13 8.30 9.60 1.15
N ARG A 14 9.62 9.82 1.05
CA ARG A 14 10.64 9.22 1.91
C ARG A 14 10.47 9.64 3.37
N LEU A 15 10.24 10.94 3.60
CA LEU A 15 10.02 11.49 4.93
C LEU A 15 8.79 10.88 5.60
N ILE A 16 7.67 10.74 4.89
CA ILE A 16 6.45 10.12 5.42
C ILE A 16 6.72 8.67 5.80
N GLY A 17 7.39 7.88 4.94
CA GLY A 17 7.76 6.50 5.26
C GLY A 17 8.62 6.40 6.52
N HIS A 18 9.62 7.27 6.65
CA HIS A 18 10.47 7.34 7.84
C HIS A 18 9.68 7.71 9.12
N LEU A 19 8.79 8.69 9.03
CA LEU A 19 7.95 9.10 10.15
C LEU A 19 6.97 7.99 10.58
N LEU A 20 6.39 7.25 9.63
CA LEU A 20 5.49 6.13 9.94
C LEU A 20 6.23 5.00 10.67
N ALA A 21 7.48 4.72 10.28
CA ALA A 21 8.29 3.70 10.93
C ALA A 21 8.58 4.03 12.40
N ILE A 22 8.88 5.31 12.70
CA ILE A 22 9.26 5.74 14.05
C ILE A 22 8.05 6.02 14.94
N ARG A 23 7.00 6.64 14.38
CA ARG A 23 5.86 7.14 15.16
C ARG A 23 4.69 6.16 15.27
N CYS A 24 4.62 5.17 14.37
CA CYS A 24 3.53 4.19 14.36
C CYS A 24 4.08 2.78 14.56
N ASN A 25 4.60 2.18 13.49
CA ASN A 25 5.15 0.84 13.47
C ASN A 25 6.01 0.72 12.19
N PRO A 26 7.19 0.08 12.23
CA PRO A 26 7.95 -0.24 11.03
C PRO A 26 7.11 -0.82 9.88
N GLN A 27 6.18 -1.73 10.19
CA GLN A 27 5.25 -2.32 9.22
C GLN A 27 4.39 -1.28 8.49
N MET A 28 4.04 -0.17 9.14
CA MET A 28 3.24 0.90 8.53
C MET A 28 4.02 1.63 7.42
N ALA A 29 5.35 1.70 7.53
CA ALA A 29 6.18 2.22 6.45
C ALA A 29 6.16 1.29 5.23
N ASP A 30 6.17 -0.03 5.44
CA ASP A 30 6.02 -0.99 4.34
C ASP A 30 4.63 -0.91 3.70
N VAL A 31 3.55 -0.80 4.50
CA VAL A 31 2.18 -0.59 3.99
C VAL A 31 2.10 0.69 3.16
N TRP A 32 2.74 1.77 3.59
CA TRP A 32 2.85 3.01 2.82
C TRP A 32 3.53 2.79 1.47
N HIS A 33 4.68 2.13 1.44
CA HIS A 33 5.40 1.85 0.20
C HIS A 33 4.64 0.89 -0.73
N ILE A 34 3.93 -0.09 -0.18
CA ILE A 34 3.04 -0.98 -0.95
C ILE A 34 1.90 -0.14 -1.56
N GLY A 35 1.28 0.75 -0.79
CA GLY A 35 0.20 1.62 -1.22
C GLY A 35 0.55 2.50 -2.41
N LEU A 36 1.77 3.07 -2.42
CA LEU A 36 2.29 3.87 -3.53
C LEU A 36 2.35 3.08 -4.86
N ASN A 37 2.53 1.76 -4.79
CA ASN A 37 2.61 0.90 -5.97
C ASN A 37 1.26 0.33 -6.41
N LEU A 38 0.30 0.18 -5.48
CA LEU A 38 -1.01 -0.44 -5.75
C LEU A 38 -2.14 0.57 -6.01
N ALA A 39 -1.95 1.84 -5.64
CA ALA A 39 -2.96 2.89 -5.75
C ALA A 39 -4.31 2.55 -5.06
N LEU A 40 -4.27 1.68 -4.05
CA LEU A 40 -5.42 1.31 -3.22
C LEU A 40 -5.64 2.32 -2.11
N ARG A 41 -6.87 2.42 -1.61
CA ARG A 41 -7.18 3.21 -0.42
C ARG A 41 -6.57 2.53 0.80
N ILE A 42 -6.24 3.32 1.84
CA ILE A 42 -5.64 2.78 3.06
C ILE A 42 -6.50 1.69 3.72
N SER A 43 -7.83 1.82 3.69
CA SER A 43 -8.73 0.78 4.21
C SER A 43 -8.62 -0.53 3.44
N ASP A 44 -8.49 -0.45 2.12
CA ASP A 44 -8.34 -1.63 1.26
C ASP A 44 -6.95 -2.25 1.45
N LEU A 45 -5.90 -1.43 1.59
CA LEU A 45 -4.53 -1.89 1.87
C LEU A 45 -4.43 -2.66 3.19
N LEU A 46 -5.04 -2.15 4.26
CA LEU A 46 -5.01 -2.78 5.58
C LEU A 46 -5.88 -4.05 5.65
N ALA A 47 -6.79 -4.24 4.70
CA ALA A 47 -7.64 -5.42 4.61
C ALA A 47 -7.02 -6.55 3.75
N ILE A 48 -5.89 -6.31 3.07
CA ILE A 48 -5.20 -7.32 2.28
C ILE A 48 -4.76 -8.47 3.19
N ARG A 49 -5.05 -9.70 2.78
CA ARG A 49 -4.54 -10.92 3.40
C ARG A 49 -3.54 -11.57 2.44
N PHE A 50 -2.60 -12.33 2.99
CA PHE A 50 -1.63 -13.05 2.15
C PHE A 50 -2.29 -14.07 1.20
N GLU A 51 -3.45 -14.61 1.56
CA GLU A 51 -4.25 -15.48 0.69
C GLU A 51 -4.89 -14.77 -0.52
N ASP A 52 -4.98 -13.43 -0.48
CA ASP A 52 -5.48 -12.63 -1.60
C ASP A 52 -4.37 -12.41 -2.66
N ILE A 53 -3.13 -12.83 -2.36
CA ILE A 53 -1.96 -12.74 -3.24
C ILE A 53 -1.69 -14.10 -3.88
N ASN A 54 -1.88 -14.18 -5.20
CA ASN A 54 -1.62 -15.35 -6.01
C ASN A 54 -0.41 -15.06 -6.92
N ASP A 55 0.71 -15.71 -6.63
CA ASP A 55 2.00 -15.51 -7.31
C ASP A 55 2.44 -14.04 -7.35
N ASP A 56 2.23 -13.38 -8.48
CA ASP A 56 2.60 -12.00 -8.75
C ASP A 56 1.39 -11.08 -8.89
N ARG A 57 0.19 -11.53 -8.46
CA ARG A 57 -1.05 -10.77 -8.56
C ARG A 57 -1.78 -10.67 -7.23
N LEU A 58 -2.32 -9.49 -6.95
CA LEU A 58 -3.25 -9.24 -5.85
C LEU A 58 -4.68 -9.21 -6.38
N ILE A 59 -5.54 -10.06 -5.84
CA ILE A 59 -6.97 -10.10 -6.16
C ILE A 59 -7.74 -9.63 -4.94
N ILE A 60 -8.32 -8.43 -5.00
CA ILE A 60 -9.04 -7.83 -3.87
C ILE A 60 -10.38 -7.24 -4.31
N ARG A 61 -11.38 -7.29 -3.45
CA ARG A 61 -12.63 -6.56 -3.64
C ARG A 61 -12.53 -5.19 -2.97
N GLU A 62 -12.59 -4.12 -3.75
CA GLU A 62 -12.56 -2.75 -3.22
C GLU A 62 -13.76 -2.50 -2.28
N SER A 63 -13.50 -1.98 -1.09
CA SER A 63 -14.53 -1.77 -0.05
C SER A 63 -15.55 -0.70 -0.47
N LYS A 64 -15.10 0.35 -1.18
CA LYS A 64 -15.96 1.48 -1.56
C LYS A 64 -16.87 1.17 -2.74
N THR A 65 -16.36 0.48 -3.76
CA THR A 65 -17.06 0.26 -5.03
C THR A 65 -17.63 -1.16 -5.15
N GLY A 66 -17.17 -2.09 -4.31
CA GLY A 66 -17.50 -3.51 -4.40
C GLY A 66 -16.90 -4.22 -5.61
N LYS A 67 -16.08 -3.53 -6.43
CA LYS A 67 -15.47 -4.10 -7.64
C LYS A 67 -14.29 -5.00 -7.30
N LEU A 68 -14.12 -6.05 -8.09
CA LEU A 68 -12.96 -6.93 -7.98
C LEU A 68 -11.81 -6.32 -8.78
N ALA A 69 -10.74 -5.97 -8.08
CA ALA A 69 -9.49 -5.49 -8.65
C ALA A 69 -8.51 -6.67 -8.77
N ASN A 70 -7.87 -6.77 -9.92
CA ASN A 70 -6.84 -7.77 -10.18
C ASN A 70 -5.55 -7.03 -10.59
N ILE A 71 -4.66 -6.83 -9.62
CA ILE A 71 -3.51 -5.92 -9.71
C ILE A 71 -2.23 -6.73 -9.85
N GLN A 72 -1.42 -6.41 -10.86
CA GLN A 72 -0.08 -6.98 -11.02
C GLN A 72 0.88 -6.34 -10.01
N LEU A 73 1.55 -7.17 -9.19
CA LEU A 73 2.54 -6.73 -8.22
C LEU A 73 3.88 -6.48 -8.90
N ASN A 74 4.34 -5.22 -8.88
CA ASN A 74 5.68 -4.89 -9.35
C ASN A 74 6.76 -5.37 -8.36
N THR A 75 8.03 -5.32 -8.78
CA THR A 75 9.16 -5.80 -7.95
C THR A 75 9.24 -5.08 -6.61
N LYS A 76 9.03 -3.76 -6.56
CA LYS A 76 9.07 -2.99 -5.31
C LYS A 76 7.98 -3.43 -4.33
N ALA A 77 6.75 -3.60 -4.81
CA ALA A 77 5.64 -4.08 -3.98
C ALA A 77 5.94 -5.47 -3.40
N ARG A 78 6.46 -6.39 -4.23
CA ARG A 78 6.83 -7.74 -3.77
C ARG A 78 7.94 -7.73 -2.72
N GLU A 79 8.95 -6.88 -2.88
CA GLU A 79 10.03 -6.71 -1.90
C GLU A 79 9.49 -6.24 -0.54
N HIS A 80 8.56 -5.28 -0.52
CA HIS A 80 7.96 -4.81 0.73
C HIS A 80 7.00 -5.85 1.33
N ILE A 81 6.20 -6.54 0.52
CA ILE A 81 5.32 -7.62 1.00
C ILE A 81 6.14 -8.75 1.65
N ALA A 82 7.28 -9.11 1.06
CA ALA A 82 8.16 -10.15 1.61
C ALA A 82 8.80 -9.76 2.96
N LYS A 83 8.99 -8.47 3.24
CA LYS A 83 9.50 -7.98 4.53
C LYS A 83 8.47 -8.05 5.65
N VAL A 84 7.19 -7.97 5.30
CA VAL A 84 6.07 -7.96 6.25
C VAL A 84 5.61 -9.37 6.62
N ARG A 85 5.97 -10.38 5.81
CA ARG A 85 5.68 -11.79 6.03
C ARG A 85 6.55 -12.40 7.13
#